data_AF-A0A2D4TV96-F1
#
_entry.id   AF-A0A2D4TV96-F1
#
_cell.length_a   1.000
_cell.length_b   1.000
_cell.length_c   1.000
_cell.angle_alpha   90.00
_cell.angle_beta   90.00
_cell.angle_gamma   90.00
#
_symmetry.space_group_name_H-M   'P 1'
#
loop_
_entity.id
_entity.type
_entity.pdbx_description
1 polymer ?
#
loop_
_entity_poly.entity_id
_entity_poly.type
_entity_poly.pdbx_seq_one_letter_code
_entity_poly.pdbx_strand_id
1 'polypeptide(L)'
;MAYESLSSELSSHGEFLPIDLNGKDWWLFNCLALGAESLAECISHETELEKLVFDESKLADKFIFKSALEGCKTLFCDDRLKIAMTQLPVCGVNFNTNLVEQFLVL
;
A
#
# COMPACT_ATOMS: atom_id res chain seq x y z
N MET A 1 16.73 -9.87 -3.84
CA MET A 1 16.75 -8.38 -3.73
C MET A 1 15.31 -7.86 -3.81
N ALA A 2 14.95 -6.83 -3.03
CA ALA A 2 13.56 -6.46 -2.67
C ALA A 2 12.80 -7.56 -1.89
N TYR A 3 12.48 -8.71 -2.50
CA TYR A 3 11.81 -9.82 -1.80
C TYR A 3 12.63 -10.29 -0.57
N GLU A 4 13.91 -10.61 -0.75
CA GLU A 4 14.81 -10.98 0.35
C GLU A 4 14.92 -9.92 1.45
N SER A 5 14.69 -8.64 1.13
CA SER A 5 14.88 -7.52 2.06
C SER A 5 13.59 -7.12 2.79
N LEU A 6 12.42 -7.45 2.24
CA LEU A 6 11.13 -6.97 2.73
C LEU A 6 10.16 -8.11 3.05
N SER A 7 10.46 -9.35 2.64
CA SER A 7 9.51 -10.46 2.79
C SER A 7 9.16 -10.75 4.23
N SER A 8 10.11 -10.64 5.18
CA SER A 8 9.83 -10.83 6.61
C SER A 8 8.77 -9.88 7.14
N GLU A 9 8.87 -8.60 6.79
CA GLU A 9 7.95 -7.54 7.23
C GLU A 9 6.61 -7.60 6.49
N LEU A 10 6.63 -7.93 5.19
CA LEU A 10 5.44 -7.96 4.36
C LEU A 10 4.61 -9.23 4.54
N SER A 11 5.19 -10.34 4.99
CA SER A 11 4.49 -11.63 5.12
C SER A 11 3.34 -11.62 6.13
N SER A 12 3.35 -10.72 7.12
CA SER A 12 2.22 -10.56 8.04
C SER A 12 1.06 -9.75 7.45
N HIS A 13 1.23 -9.16 6.26
CA HIS A 13 0.29 -8.22 5.65
C HIS A 13 -0.31 -8.75 4.33
N GLY A 14 0.10 -9.93 3.88
CA GLY A 14 -0.33 -10.48 2.59
C GLY A 14 0.42 -11.75 2.21
N GLU A 15 0.31 -12.09 0.93
CA GLU A 15 0.86 -13.32 0.38
C GLU A 15 1.79 -13.02 -0.79
N PHE A 16 2.84 -13.82 -0.94
CA PHE A 16 3.73 -13.75 -2.09
C PHE A 16 3.40 -14.86 -3.07
N LEU A 17 2.94 -14.47 -4.26
CA LEU A 17 2.63 -15.39 -5.35
C LEU A 17 3.87 -15.52 -6.24
N PRO A 18 4.48 -16.71 -6.34
CA PRO A 18 5.64 -16.90 -7.21
C PRO A 18 5.22 -16.84 -8.68
N ILE A 19 6.05 -16.18 -9.49
CA ILE A 19 5.87 -16.03 -10.93
C ILE A 19 7.19 -16.42 -11.60
N ASP A 20 7.15 -17.32 -12.57
CA ASP A 20 8.27 -17.54 -13.48
C ASP A 20 8.18 -16.57 -14.66
N LEU A 21 9.23 -15.77 -14.84
CA LEU A 21 9.38 -14.93 -16.03
C LEU A 21 10.69 -15.29 -16.72
N ASN A 22 10.58 -16.16 -17.73
CA ASN A 22 11.70 -16.65 -18.54
C ASN A 22 12.78 -17.38 -17.71
N GLY A 23 12.38 -18.29 -16.82
CA GLY A 23 13.30 -19.08 -15.99
C GLY A 23 13.90 -18.29 -14.83
N LYS A 24 13.26 -17.20 -14.41
CA LYS A 24 13.64 -16.38 -13.28
C LYS A 24 12.46 -16.22 -12.34
N ASP A 25 12.68 -16.47 -11.06
CA ASP A 25 11.67 -16.30 -10.03
C ASP A 25 11.43 -14.81 -9.74
N TRP A 26 10.15 -14.45 -9.79
CA TRP A 26 9.60 -13.17 -9.33
C TRP A 26 8.50 -13.45 -8.32
N TRP A 27 8.17 -12.43 -7.54
CA TRP A 27 7.08 -12.51 -6.58
C TRP A 27 6.13 -11.34 -6.77
N LEU A 28 4.85 -11.66 -6.96
CA LEU A 28 3.78 -10.69 -6.83
C LEU A 28 3.31 -10.68 -5.38
N PHE A 29 3.45 -9.54 -4.72
CA PHE A 29 2.91 -9.38 -3.37
C PHE A 29 1.43 -8.99 -3.44
N ASN A 30 0.56 -9.87 -2.95
CA ASN A 30 -0.86 -9.61 -2.76
C ASN A 30 -1.11 -9.14 -1.33
N CYS A 31 -1.21 -7.83 -1.12
CA CYS A 31 -1.57 -7.27 0.18
C CYS A 31 -3.03 -7.60 0.55
N LEU A 32 -3.22 -8.16 1.74
CA LEU A 32 -4.50 -8.54 2.33
C LEU A 32 -4.87 -7.70 3.56
N ALA A 33 -3.92 -6.94 4.11
CA ALA A 33 -4.15 -6.06 5.24
C ALA A 33 -5.03 -4.86 4.87
N LEU A 34 -6.00 -4.54 5.74
CA LEU A 34 -6.88 -3.37 5.60
C LEU A 34 -6.56 -2.32 6.66
N GLY A 35 -6.39 -1.07 6.22
CA GLY A 35 -6.31 0.09 7.10
C GLY A 35 -7.71 0.47 7.58
N ALA A 36 -7.86 0.83 8.85
CA ALA A 36 -9.15 1.31 9.34
C ALA A 36 -9.35 2.76 8.92
N GLU A 37 -10.37 3.04 8.11
CA GLU A 37 -10.72 4.41 7.73
C GLU A 37 -11.42 5.16 8.87
N SER A 38 -11.13 6.46 9.00
CA SER A 38 -11.90 7.38 9.84
C SER A 38 -13.13 7.84 9.06
N LEU A 39 -14.23 7.07 9.12
CA LEU A 39 -15.44 7.35 8.35
C LEU A 39 -16.05 8.74 8.62
N ALA A 40 -15.80 9.31 9.81
CA ALA A 40 -16.25 10.65 10.15
C ALA A 40 -15.44 11.76 9.45
N GLU A 41 -14.24 11.46 8.98
CA GLU A 41 -13.31 12.41 8.36
C GLU A 41 -13.08 12.18 6.88
N CYS A 42 -13.46 11.00 6.37
CA CYS A 42 -13.57 10.71 4.95
C CYS A 42 -14.70 11.52 4.32
N ILE A 43 -14.49 11.95 3.07
CA ILE A 43 -15.49 12.70 2.29
C ILE A 43 -15.67 11.99 0.96
N SER A 44 -16.93 11.71 0.64
CA SER A 44 -17.33 11.17 -0.66
C SER A 44 -18.47 12.02 -1.21
N HIS A 45 -18.43 12.27 -2.52
CA HIS A 45 -19.48 12.94 -3.24
C HIS A 45 -20.03 11.97 -4.29
N GLU A 46 -21.31 11.65 -4.19
CA GLU A 46 -21.97 10.60 -4.97
C GLU A 46 -21.25 9.24 -4.82
N THR A 47 -20.41 8.90 -5.79
CA THR A 47 -19.62 7.66 -5.83
C THR A 47 -18.11 7.90 -5.88
N GLU A 48 -17.68 9.16 -5.81
CA GLU A 48 -16.27 9.54 -5.87
C GLU A 48 -15.75 9.86 -4.46
N LEU A 49 -14.66 9.20 -4.07
CA LEU A 49 -13.96 9.45 -2.82
C LEU A 49 -13.10 10.70 -3.03
N GLU A 50 -13.41 11.81 -2.35
CA GLU A 50 -12.64 13.06 -2.47
C GLU A 50 -11.56 13.18 -1.37
N LYS A 51 -11.83 12.62 -0.20
CA LYS A 51 -10.90 12.63 0.94
C LYS A 51 -10.91 11.28 1.65
N LEU A 52 -9.73 10.68 1.75
CA LEU A 52 -9.49 9.46 2.52
C LEU A 52 -8.67 9.81 3.76
N VAL A 53 -9.15 9.41 4.93
CA VAL A 53 -8.44 9.56 6.21
C VAL A 53 -8.46 8.21 6.91
N PHE A 54 -7.32 7.81 7.46
CA PHE A 54 -7.22 6.60 8.27
C PHE A 54 -7.22 6.93 9.76
N ASP A 55 -7.77 6.03 10.57
CA ASP A 55 -7.65 6.06 12.02
C ASP A 55 -6.25 5.56 12.41
N GLU A 56 -5.31 6.49 12.60
CA GLU A 56 -3.91 6.20 12.92
C GLU A 56 -3.76 5.30 14.15
N SER A 57 -4.68 5.38 15.13
CA SER A 57 -4.65 4.54 16.33
C SER A 57 -4.81 3.04 16.03
N LYS A 58 -5.37 2.70 14.85
CA LYS A 58 -5.61 1.34 14.36
C LYS A 58 -4.68 0.93 13.21
N LEU A 59 -3.60 1.70 12.98
CA LEU A 59 -2.60 1.42 11.95
C LEU A 59 -1.21 1.07 12.52
N ALA A 60 -1.02 1.12 13.85
CA ALA A 60 0.30 0.95 14.46
C ALA A 60 1.01 -0.37 14.06
N ASP A 61 0.25 -1.43 13.85
CA ASP A 61 0.72 -2.75 13.43
C ASP A 61 0.79 -2.95 11.91
N LYS A 62 0.43 -1.95 11.11
CA LYS A 62 0.36 -2.05 9.64
C LYS A 62 1.50 -1.33 8.95
N PHE A 63 2.40 -2.11 8.37
CA PHE A 63 3.49 -1.63 7.55
C PHE A 63 3.03 -1.23 6.14
N ILE A 64 2.08 -1.99 5.61
CA ILE A 64 1.42 -1.79 4.31
C ILE A 64 -0.02 -2.29 4.40
N PHE A 65 -0.94 -1.63 3.72
CA PHE A 65 -2.36 -1.98 3.74
C PHE A 65 -3.12 -1.38 2.56
N LYS A 66 -4.39 -1.78 2.42
CA LYS A 66 -5.36 -1.24 1.46
C LYS A 66 -6.51 -0.54 2.19
N SER A 67 -7.27 0.28 1.48
CA SER A 67 -8.55 0.82 1.94
C SER A 67 -9.70 0.03 1.34
N ALA A 68 -10.65 -0.39 2.18
CA ALA A 68 -11.89 -0.98 1.72
C ALA A 68 -12.78 0.09 1.06
N LEU A 69 -12.79 1.32 1.60
CA LEU A 69 -13.57 2.43 1.09
C LEU A 69 -13.12 2.88 -0.33
N GLU A 70 -11.82 2.85 -0.61
CA GLU A 70 -11.25 3.15 -1.93
C GLU A 70 -11.38 1.98 -2.93
N GLY A 71 -11.85 0.82 -2.46
CA GLY A 71 -12.04 -0.38 -3.28
C GLY A 71 -10.76 -1.18 -3.49
N CYS A 72 -9.80 -1.10 -2.56
CA CYS A 72 -8.58 -1.91 -2.54
C CYS A 72 -7.67 -1.74 -3.77
N LYS A 73 -7.72 -0.59 -4.44
CA LYS A 73 -6.97 -0.34 -5.69
C LYS A 73 -5.54 0.13 -5.40
N THR A 74 -5.37 0.93 -4.34
CA THR A 74 -4.09 1.53 -3.98
C THR A 74 -3.46 0.87 -2.75
N LEU A 75 -2.13 0.79 -2.72
CA LEU A 75 -1.36 0.40 -1.53
C LEU A 75 -0.99 1.65 -0.73
N PHE A 76 -1.32 1.62 0.56
CA PHE A 76 -0.94 2.62 1.54
C PHE A 76 0.12 2.05 2.47
N CYS A 77 0.99 2.90 2.97
CA CYS A 77 2.06 2.50 3.88
C CYS A 77 2.41 3.64 4.82
N ASP A 78 3.06 3.29 5.91
CA ASP A 78 3.67 4.26 6.79
C ASP A 78 5.13 4.55 6.41
N ASP A 79 5.77 5.42 7.19
CA ASP A 79 7.14 5.83 6.95
C ASP A 79 8.16 4.71 7.18
N ARG A 80 7.81 3.65 7.93
CA ARG A 80 8.72 2.51 8.14
C ARG A 80 8.99 1.81 6.82
N LEU A 81 7.96 1.59 5.97
CA LEU A 81 8.15 0.99 4.64
C LEU A 81 8.95 1.92 3.73
N LYS A 82 8.65 3.22 3.74
CA LYS A 82 9.40 4.21 2.95
C LYS A 82 10.89 4.15 3.25
N ILE A 83 11.24 4.18 4.54
CA ILE A 83 12.64 4.09 5.00
C ILE A 83 13.27 2.79 4.51
N ALA A 84 12.62 1.63 4.72
CA ALA A 84 13.13 0.34 4.28
C ALA A 84 13.37 0.29 2.76
N MET A 85 12.48 0.86 1.95
CA MET A 85 12.62 0.88 0.49
C MET A 85 13.72 1.84 0.02
N THR A 86 13.88 3.01 0.66
CA THR A 86 14.94 3.98 0.31
C THR A 86 16.35 3.50 0.61
N GLN A 87 16.51 2.48 1.46
CA GLN A 87 17.79 1.84 1.74
C GLN A 87 18.19 0.80 0.69
N LEU A 88 17.27 0.43 -0.22
CA LEU A 88 17.58 -0.52 -1.29
C LEU A 88 18.42 0.16 -2.38
N PRO A 89 19.43 -0.54 -2.95
CA PRO A 89 20.30 0.01 -3.99
C PRO A 89 19.56 0.47 -5.25
N VAL A 90 18.38 -0.12 -5.50
CA VAL A 90 17.49 0.24 -6.60
C VAL A 90 16.08 0.29 -6.03
N CYS A 91 15.46 1.47 -6.08
CA CYS A 91 14.11 1.71 -5.61
C CYS A 91 13.30 2.33 -6.75
N GLY A 92 12.34 1.56 -7.29
CA GLY A 92 11.49 1.96 -8.41
C GLY A 92 10.11 2.46 -8.00
N VAL A 93 9.91 2.81 -6.71
CA VAL A 93 8.61 3.25 -6.20
C VAL A 93 8.58 4.77 -5.99
N ASN A 94 7.38 5.34 -6.14
CA ASN A 94 7.07 6.72 -5.80
C ASN A 94 6.07 6.71 -4.65
N PHE A 95 6.27 7.57 -3.65
CA PHE A 95 5.35 7.74 -2.53
C PHE A 95 4.58 9.04 -2.71
N ASN A 96 3.25 8.94 -2.67
CA ASN A 96 2.35 10.08 -2.73
C ASN A 96 1.70 10.30 -1.36
N THR A 97 1.62 11.56 -0.94
CA THR A 97 0.91 11.96 0.28
C THR A 97 -0.55 12.29 0.01
N ASN A 98 -0.94 12.49 -1.24
CA ASN A 98 -2.34 12.54 -1.64
C ASN A 98 -2.89 11.11 -1.69
N LEU A 99 -3.77 10.79 -0.73
CA LEU A 99 -4.31 9.44 -0.53
C LEU A 99 -5.46 9.10 -1.49
N VAL A 100 -5.93 10.09 -2.24
CA VAL A 100 -6.96 9.94 -3.26
C VAL A 100 -6.32 10.29 -4.59
N GLU A 101 -6.36 9.35 -5.54
CA GLU A 101 -5.96 9.65 -6.92
C GLU A 101 -6.91 10.70 -7.51
N GLN A 102 -6.36 11.88 -7.79
CA GLN A 102 -7.07 12.90 -8.57
C GLN A 102 -6.77 12.64 -10.04
N PHE A 103 -7.76 12.12 -10.79
CA PHE A 103 -7.66 12.12 -12.24
C PHE A 103 -7.79 13.56 -12.73
N LEU A 104 -6.65 14.22 -12.94
CA LEU A 104 -6.62 15.42 -13.77
C LEU A 104 -6.97 14.99 -15.19
N VAL A 105 -8.20 15.27 -15.61
CA VAL A 105 -8.58 15.20 -17.02
C VAL A 105 -7.80 16.30 -17.73
N LEU A 106 -6.72 15.91 -18.42
CA LEU A 106 -5.96 16.79 -19.33
C LEU A 106 -6.74 17.03 -20.63
#